data_AF-A0A0G3WKA8-F1
#
_entry.id   AF-A0A0G3WKA8-F1
#
_cell.length_a   1.000
_cell.length_b   1.000
_cell.length_c   1.000
_cell.angle_alpha   90.00
_cell.angle_beta   90.00
_cell.angle_gamma   90.00
#
_symmetry.space_group_name_H-M   'P 1'
#
loop_
_entity.id
_entity.type
_entity.pdbx_description
1 polymer ?
#
loop_
_entity_poly.entity_id
_entity_poly.type
_entity_poly.pdbx_seq_one_letter_code
_entity_poly.pdbx_strand_id
1 'polypeptide(L)'
;MKIHFSNQGNLRNFRNFVNSVDFSEPEKLEISTHDKWIAVHPANIVIAAALALKVGRKNACILGKVPKTGLYLDRMGLYSLTNTSSPFAYDKKESSGRFVPLTIIKTANEQSHFC
;
A
#
# COMPACT_ATOMS: atom_id res chain seq x y z
N MET A 1 9.36 9.93 5.67
CA MET A 1 8.04 10.17 5.07
C MET A 1 7.06 9.33 5.82
N LYS A 2 5.87 9.85 6.11
CA LYS A 2 4.88 9.14 6.91
C LYS A 2 3.54 9.14 6.19
N ILE A 3 2.92 7.96 6.15
CA ILE A 3 1.57 7.74 5.63
C ILE A 3 0.73 7.14 6.74
N HIS A 4 -0.51 7.61 6.86
CA HIS A 4 -1.51 7.01 7.74
C HIS A 4 -2.71 6.52 6.93
N PHE A 5 -2.97 5.22 6.98
CA PHE A 5 -4.17 4.61 6.40
C PHE A 5 -5.29 4.55 7.43
N SER A 6 -6.29 5.41 7.23
CA SER A 6 -7.51 5.47 8.04
C SER A 6 -8.70 4.83 7.32
N ASN A 7 -9.87 4.90 7.94
CA ASN A 7 -11.16 4.52 7.36
C ASN A 7 -11.73 5.57 6.37
N GLN A 8 -11.08 6.72 6.20
CA GLN A 8 -11.52 7.81 5.32
C GLN A 8 -10.84 7.80 3.96
N GLY A 9 -10.08 6.75 3.64
CA GLY A 9 -9.28 6.62 2.43
C GLY A 9 -10.08 6.39 1.14
N ASN A 10 -11.23 7.05 0.97
CA ASN A 10 -12.02 6.99 -0.26
C ASN A 10 -11.46 7.94 -1.35
N LEU A 11 -11.86 7.73 -2.61
CA LEU A 11 -11.39 8.53 -3.73
C LEU A 11 -11.80 10.02 -3.64
N ARG A 12 -12.97 10.31 -3.05
CA ARG A 12 -13.44 11.71 -2.85
C ARG A 12 -12.51 12.50 -1.95
N ASN A 13 -11.87 11.82 -0.99
CA ASN A 13 -10.93 12.39 -0.03
C ASN A 13 -9.47 12.26 -0.46
N PHE A 14 -9.19 11.89 -1.71
CA PHE A 14 -7.83 11.65 -2.20
C PHE A 14 -6.91 12.87 -1.99
N ARG A 15 -7.42 14.09 -2.20
CA ARG A 15 -6.64 15.31 -1.95
C ARG A 15 -6.26 15.48 -0.48
N ASN A 16 -7.17 15.17 0.44
CA ASN A 16 -6.88 15.22 1.87
C ASN A 16 -5.85 14.16 2.25
N PHE A 17 -5.92 12.97 1.64
CA PHE A 17 -4.90 11.93 1.81
C PHE A 17 -3.52 12.43 1.36
N VAL A 18 -3.39 12.96 0.14
CA VAL A 18 -2.10 13.49 -0.37
C VAL A 18 -1.56 14.59 0.54
N ASN A 19 -2.40 15.52 0.98
CA ASN A 19 -2.00 16.61 1.89
C ASN A 19 -1.62 16.12 3.29
N SER A 20 -2.12 14.95 3.70
CA SER A 20 -1.77 14.35 5.00
C SER A 20 -0.44 13.59 4.98
N VAL A 21 0.15 13.36 3.80
CA VAL A 21 1.44 12.69 3.70
C VAL A 21 2.53 13.63 4.20
N ASP A 22 3.30 13.15 5.17
CA ASP A 22 4.45 13.86 5.70
C ASP A 22 5.68 13.53 4.84
N PHE A 23 6.28 14.55 4.23
CA PHE A 23 7.46 14.43 3.36
C PHE A 23 8.79 14.82 4.03
N SER A 24 8.79 15.11 5.34
CA SER A 24 9.96 15.61 6.09
C SER A 24 11.21 14.73 6.01
N GLU A 25 11.05 13.40 6.06
CA GLU A 25 12.17 12.44 6.03
C GLU A 25 12.26 11.69 4.69
N PRO A 26 12.93 12.19 3.65
CA PRO A 26 12.85 11.64 2.29
C PRO A 26 13.47 10.24 2.12
N GLU A 27 14.30 9.78 3.06
CA GLU A 27 15.04 8.51 2.97
C GLU A 27 14.33 7.32 3.62
N LYS A 28 13.24 7.57 4.35
CA LYS A 28 12.50 6.55 5.10
C LYS A 28 11.01 6.65 4.80
N LEU A 29 10.31 5.53 4.82
CA LEU A 29 8.85 5.49 4.77
C LEU A 29 8.29 4.71 5.94
N GLU A 30 7.42 5.35 6.70
CA GLU A 30 6.64 4.72 7.77
C GLU A 30 5.16 4.75 7.38
N ILE A 31 4.57 3.56 7.28
CA ILE A 31 3.15 3.38 6.96
C ILE A 31 2.46 2.93 8.25
N SER A 32 1.59 3.77 8.78
CA SER A 32 0.74 3.43 9.93
C SER A 32 -0.68 3.13 9.48
N THR A 33 -1.41 2.37 10.28
CA THR A 33 -2.81 2.03 10.00
C THR A 33 -3.67 2.28 11.23
N HIS A 34 -4.97 2.50 11.02
CA HIS A 34 -5.92 2.55 12.12
C HIS A 34 -6.15 1.14 12.70
N ASP A 35 -6.06 1.00 14.03
CA ASP A 35 -5.99 -0.29 14.74
C ASP A 35 -7.19 -1.22 14.54
N LYS A 36 -8.38 -0.64 14.29
CA LYS A 36 -9.64 -1.40 14.21
C LYS A 36 -10.07 -1.73 12.79
N TRP A 37 -9.79 -0.84 11.83
CA TRP A 37 -10.39 -0.91 10.50
C TRP A 37 -9.60 -0.08 9.49
N ILE A 38 -9.41 -0.63 8.30
CA ILE A 38 -8.78 0.04 7.16
C ILE A 38 -9.75 -0.02 5.99
N ALA A 39 -10.06 1.14 5.41
CA ALA A 39 -10.79 1.27 4.15
C ALA A 39 -10.06 2.28 3.28
N VAL A 40 -9.23 1.77 2.36
CA VAL A 40 -8.39 2.59 1.49
C VAL A 40 -8.63 2.24 0.03
N HIS A 41 -8.69 3.28 -0.80
CA HIS A 41 -8.80 3.18 -2.24
C HIS A 41 -7.46 2.76 -2.86
N PRO A 42 -7.43 2.00 -3.98
CA PRO A 42 -6.20 1.62 -4.67
C PRO A 42 -5.23 2.79 -4.93
N ALA A 43 -5.75 3.98 -5.26
CA ALA A 43 -4.93 5.17 -5.50
C ALA A 43 -4.06 5.56 -4.29
N ASN A 44 -4.54 5.39 -3.06
CA ASN A 44 -3.76 5.67 -1.85
C ASN A 44 -2.63 4.65 -1.69
N ILE A 45 -2.93 3.38 -2.02
CA ILE A 45 -1.95 2.29 -1.99
C ILE A 45 -0.87 2.51 -3.04
N VAL A 46 -1.22 2.99 -4.24
CA VAL A 46 -0.27 3.34 -5.30
C VAL A 46 0.72 4.41 -4.85
N ILE A 47 0.25 5.46 -4.14
CA ILE A 47 1.15 6.47 -3.58
C ILE A 47 2.12 5.83 -2.57
N ALA A 48 1.60 5.02 -1.63
CA ALA A 48 2.45 4.35 -0.66
C ALA A 48 3.48 3.42 -1.32
N ALA A 49 3.07 2.70 -2.36
CA ALA A 49 3.95 1.86 -3.17
C ALA A 49 5.03 2.67 -3.89
N ALA A 50 4.68 3.81 -4.49
CA ALA A 50 5.63 4.69 -5.15
C ALA A 50 6.67 5.25 -4.15
N LEU A 51 6.24 5.64 -2.95
CA LEU A 51 7.15 6.09 -1.91
C LEU A 51 8.03 4.94 -1.39
N ALA A 52 7.48 3.73 -1.22
CA ALA A 52 8.24 2.55 -0.82
C ALA A 52 9.32 2.18 -1.85
N LEU A 53 8.99 2.29 -3.14
CA LEU A 53 9.94 2.12 -4.24
C LEU A 53 11.03 3.20 -4.23
N LYS A 54 10.66 4.45 -3.95
CA LYS A 54 11.61 5.57 -3.87
C LYS A 54 12.64 5.39 -2.75
N VAL A 55 12.21 5.01 -1.55
CA VAL A 55 13.12 4.83 -0.40
C VAL A 55 13.82 3.48 -0.39
N GLY A 56 13.28 2.52 -1.14
CA GLY A 56 13.72 1.14 -1.18
C GLY A 56 13.15 0.31 -0.03
N ARG A 57 12.97 -0.99 -0.29
CA ARG A 57 12.31 -1.94 0.62
C ARG A 57 12.83 -1.89 2.06
N LYS A 58 14.15 -1.81 2.25
CA LYS A 58 14.80 -1.81 3.57
C LYS A 58 14.42 -0.60 4.44
N ASN A 59 14.07 0.51 3.79
CA ASN A 59 13.76 1.78 4.46
C ASN A 59 12.24 2.06 4.52
N ALA A 60 11.42 1.13 4.05
CA ALA A 60 9.96 1.20 4.13
C ALA A 60 9.42 0.18 5.13
N CYS A 61 8.61 0.61 6.09
CA CYS A 61 8.00 -0.29 7.07
C CYS A 61 6.53 0.02 7.30
N ILE A 62 5.76 -1.03 7.59
CA ILE A 62 4.39 -0.93 8.09
C ILE A 62 4.45 -1.09 9.61
N LEU A 63 3.94 -0.08 10.32
CA LEU A 63 3.97 0.05 11.78
C LEU A 63 2.62 -0.33 12.40
N GLY A 64 2.68 -0.84 13.62
CA GLY A 64 1.51 -1.13 14.45
C GLY A 64 0.81 -2.45 14.10
N LYS A 65 -0.32 -2.70 14.78
CA LYS A 65 -1.12 -3.90 14.60
C LYS A 65 -2.14 -3.66 13.49
N VAL A 66 -1.89 -4.25 12.32
CA VAL A 66 -2.81 -4.11 11.19
C VAL A 66 -4.07 -4.96 11.44
N PRO A 67 -5.29 -4.39 11.36
CA PRO A 67 -6.53 -5.13 11.51
C PRO A 67 -6.73 -6.16 10.38
N LYS A 68 -7.65 -7.11 10.57
CA LYS A 68 -7.98 -8.13 9.56
C LYS A 68 -8.37 -7.54 8.19
N THR A 69 -9.00 -6.37 8.16
CA THR A 69 -9.33 -5.66 6.91
C THR A 69 -8.11 -5.19 6.14
N GLY A 70 -6.95 -5.10 6.79
CA GLY A 70 -5.66 -4.83 6.17
C GLY A 70 -5.12 -5.97 5.32
N LEU A 71 -5.77 -7.14 5.32
CA LEU A 71 -5.54 -8.20 4.33
C LEU A 71 -5.56 -7.65 2.90
N TYR A 72 -6.37 -6.62 2.65
CA TYR A 72 -6.41 -5.93 1.37
C TYR A 72 -5.05 -5.33 0.96
N LEU A 73 -4.27 -4.78 1.90
CA LEU A 73 -2.94 -4.22 1.61
C LEU A 73 -1.96 -5.30 1.13
N ASP A 74 -2.05 -6.50 1.71
CA ASP A 74 -1.23 -7.63 1.29
C ASP A 74 -1.66 -8.22 -0.05
N ARG A 75 -2.98 -8.37 -0.26
CA ARG A 75 -3.53 -8.79 -1.55
C ARG A 75 -3.20 -7.81 -2.68
N MET A 76 -3.11 -6.52 -2.37
CA MET A 76 -2.65 -5.49 -3.33
C MET A 76 -1.13 -5.52 -3.55
N GLY A 77 -0.36 -6.29 -2.77
CA GLY A 77 1.09 -6.44 -2.94
C GLY A 77 1.95 -5.42 -2.20
N LEU A 78 1.36 -4.55 -1.36
CA LEU A 78 2.10 -3.48 -0.68
C LEU A 78 3.19 -4.03 0.25
N TYR A 79 2.91 -5.09 1.00
CA TYR A 79 3.88 -5.71 1.92
C TYR A 79 5.16 -6.14 1.22
N SER A 80 5.09 -6.61 -0.04
CA SER A 80 6.26 -7.02 -0.82
C SER A 80 7.25 -5.88 -1.09
N LEU A 81 6.78 -4.63 -1.04
CA LEU A 81 7.58 -3.42 -1.25
C LEU A 81 8.17 -2.87 0.06
N THR A 82 7.87 -3.49 1.20
CA THR A 82 8.31 -3.05 2.53
C THR A 82 9.19 -4.09 3.22
N ASN A 83 9.89 -3.68 4.27
CA ASN A 83 10.66 -4.56 5.14
C ASN A 83 9.79 -5.31 6.17
N THR A 84 8.48 -5.10 6.15
CA THR A 84 7.54 -5.75 7.07
C THR A 84 6.92 -6.97 6.40
N SER A 85 7.00 -8.13 7.05
CA SER A 85 6.30 -9.34 6.61
C SER A 85 4.79 -9.22 6.82
N SER A 86 4.01 -9.76 5.88
CA SER A 86 2.55 -9.83 6.03
C SER A 86 2.19 -10.70 7.25
N PRO A 87 1.36 -10.21 8.19
CA PRO A 87 0.88 -11.00 9.30
C PRO A 87 -0.29 -11.91 8.93
N PHE A 88 -0.74 -11.89 7.67
CA PHE A 88 -1.96 -12.58 7.23
C PHE A 88 -1.62 -13.92 6.56
N ALA A 89 -2.30 -14.98 6.99
CA ALA A 89 -2.31 -16.28 6.32
C ALA A 89 -3.65 -16.44 5.56
N TYR A 90 -3.58 -16.66 4.25
CA TYR A 90 -4.73 -16.90 3.38
C TYR A 90 -4.29 -17.63 2.11
N ASP A 91 -5.20 -18.37 1.50
CA ASP A 91 -4.97 -19.01 0.22
C ASP A 91 -4.99 -17.98 -0.91
N LYS A 92 -3.84 -17.74 -1.54
CA LYS A 92 -3.71 -16.82 -2.70
C LYS A 92 -4.57 -17.22 -3.90
N LYS A 93 -5.04 -18.48 -3.95
CA LYS A 93 -5.93 -18.99 -5.01
C LYS A 93 -7.41 -18.63 -4.80
N GLU A 94 -7.78 -18.03 -3.67
CA GLU A 94 -9.14 -17.55 -3.50
C GLU A 94 -9.46 -16.41 -4.46
N SER A 95 -10.42 -16.64 -5.35
CA SER A 95 -10.98 -15.69 -6.32
C SER A 95 -11.86 -14.61 -5.67
N SER A 96 -11.51 -14.12 -4.48
CA SER A 96 -12.32 -13.16 -3.73
C SER A 96 -11.90 -11.71 -4.02
N GLY A 97 -12.09 -11.26 -5.26
CA GLY A 97 -12.21 -9.84 -5.59
C GLY A 97 -11.85 -9.41 -7.02
N ARG A 98 -12.66 -8.50 -7.59
CA ARG A 98 -12.36 -7.77 -8.85
C ARG A 98 -11.39 -6.61 -8.56
N PHE A 99 -10.14 -6.91 -8.24
CA PHE A 99 -9.12 -5.87 -8.14
C PHE A 99 -7.82 -6.34 -8.79
N VAL A 100 -7.10 -5.39 -9.38
CA VAL A 100 -5.79 -5.61 -9.99
C VAL A 100 -4.74 -5.24 -8.92
N PRO A 101 -3.91 -6.19 -8.46
CA PRO A 101 -2.83 -5.90 -7.53
C PRO A 101 -1.84 -4.88 -8.09
N LEU A 102 -1.03 -4.28 -7.22
CA LEU A 102 0.04 -3.39 -7.63
C LEU A 102 0.97 -4.12 -8.60
N THR A 103 1.10 -3.56 -9.79
CA THR A 103 1.99 -4.08 -10.85
C THR A 103 2.97 -2.97 -11.20
N ILE A 104 4.26 -3.29 -11.17
CA ILE A 104 5.32 -2.36 -11.53
C ILE A 104 5.69 -2.65 -12.98
N ILE A 105 5.41 -1.69 -13.86
CA ILE A 105 5.73 -1.75 -15.28
C ILE A 105 6.94 -0.84 -15.53
N LYS A 106 8.05 -1.42 -15.95
CA LYS A 106 9.35 -0.77 -16.22
C LYS A 106 9.72 -0.77 -17.69
N THR A 107 9.15 -1.67 -18.49
CA THR A 107 9.50 -1.82 -19.90
C THR A 107 8.25 -1.83 -20.79
N ALA A 108 8.44 -1.45 -22.07
CA ALA A 108 7.37 -1.54 -23.06
C ALA A 108 6.85 -2.98 -23.23
N ASN A 109 7.73 -3.98 -23.06
CA ASN A 109 7.35 -5.39 -23.08
C ASN A 109 6.48 -5.76 -21.87
N GLU A 110 6.80 -5.30 -20.67
CA GLU A 110 5.93 -5.52 -19.50
C GLU A 110 4.56 -4.85 -19.69
N GLN A 111 4.53 -3.66 -20.32
CA GLN A 111 3.30 -2.95 -20.64
C GLN A 111 2.42 -3.73 -21.63
N SER A 112 3.01 -4.35 -22.66
CA SER A 112 2.26 -5.10 -23.68
C SER A 112 1.61 -6.38 -23.15
N HIS A 113 2.05 -6.87 -21.98
CA HIS A 113 1.46 -8.06 -21.33
C HIS A 113 0.44 -7.70 -20.24
N PHE A 114 0.20 -6.41 -19.99
CA PHE A 114 -0.73 -5.94 -18.96
C PHE A 114 -2.18 -5.78 -19.46
N CYS A 115 -2.38 -5.72 -20.78
CA CYS A 115 -3.68 -5.49 -21.44
C CYS A 115 -4.09 -6.65 -22.35
#